data_AF-G4TJ06-F1
#
_entry.id   AF-G4TJ06-F1
#
_cell.length_a   1.000
_cell.length_b   1.000
_cell.length_c   1.000
_cell.angle_alpha   90.00
_cell.angle_beta   90.00
_cell.angle_gamma   90.00
#
_symmetry.space_group_name_H-M   'P 1'
#
loop_
_entity.id
_entity.type
_entity.pdbx_description
1 polymer ?
#
loop_
_entity_poly.entity_id
_entity_poly.type
_entity_poly.pdbx_seq_one_letter_code
_entity_poly.pdbx_strand_id
1 'polypeptide(L)'
;MVINRILNEDISLEIAEYLELEDLLSMSKTCRVWYGVSRQYSRFWTNAVKAIPFAHYPRLAPLSKQGPEEIRKVAIRTVNSRHAWCSAEEVRPKVVLRLHEGLGQSFA
;
A
#
# COMPACT_ATOMS: atom_id res chain seq x y z
N MET A 1 18.82 34.52 10.85
CA MET A 1 19.25 33.33 11.59
C MET A 1 18.11 32.32 11.54
N VAL A 2 18.10 31.43 10.55
CA VAL A 2 17.02 30.44 10.39
C VAL A 2 17.31 29.34 11.42
N ILE A 3 16.57 29.36 12.52
CA ILE A 3 16.59 28.25 13.47
C ILE A 3 16.02 27.06 12.70
N ASN A 4 16.90 26.16 12.25
CA ASN A 4 16.53 24.84 11.77
C ASN A 4 15.91 24.09 12.97
N ARG A 5 14.61 24.32 13.22
CA ARG A 5 13.78 23.54 14.13
C ARG A 5 13.49 22.20 13.46
N ILE A 6 14.53 21.42 13.26
CA ILE A 6 14.39 20.03 12.83
C ILE A 6 13.89 19.30 14.07
N LEU A 7 12.64 18.82 14.00
CA LEU A 7 12.07 17.95 15.02
C LEU A 7 13.03 16.76 15.23
N ASN A 8 13.16 16.26 16.46
CA ASN A 8 13.92 15.05 16.72
C ASN A 8 13.33 13.90 15.86
N GLU A 9 14.21 13.04 15.32
CA GLU A 9 13.84 11.89 14.50
C GLU A 9 12.85 10.97 15.23
N ASP A 10 13.04 10.71 16.53
CA ASP A 10 12.13 9.86 17.31
C ASP A 10 10.71 10.45 17.37
N ILE A 11 10.60 11.76 17.59
CA ILE A 11 9.31 12.47 17.62
C ILE A 11 8.68 12.45 16.22
N SER A 12 9.51 12.59 15.17
CA SER A 12 9.05 12.54 13.77
C SER A 12 8.48 11.16 13.43
N LEU A 13 9.11 10.09 13.91
CA LEU A 13 8.64 8.71 13.75
C LEU A 13 7.35 8.45 14.53
N GLU A 14 7.26 8.98 15.76
CA GLU A 14 6.03 8.88 16.57
C GLU A 14 4.86 9.58 15.88
N ILE A 15 5.05 10.78 15.35
CA ILE A 15 4.03 11.48 14.54
C ILE A 15 3.63 10.65 13.32
N ALA A 16 4.60 10.05 12.62
CA ALA A 16 4.32 9.22 11.45
C ALA A 16 3.47 7.98 11.78
N GLU A 17 3.54 7.44 13.01
CA GLU A 17 2.72 6.29 13.41
C GLU A 17 1.21 6.60 13.50
N TYR A 18 0.84 7.88 13.62
CA TYR A 18 -0.57 8.31 13.62
C TYR A 18 -1.12 8.56 12.22
N LEU A 19 -0.27 8.56 11.19
CA LEU A 19 -0.70 8.85 9.82
C LEU A 19 -1.32 7.61 9.17
N GLU A 20 -2.37 7.84 8.36
CA GLU A 20 -2.92 6.81 7.51
C GLU A 20 -1.96 6.47 6.35
N LEU A 21 -2.20 5.34 5.69
CA LEU A 21 -1.28 4.84 4.66
C LEU A 21 -1.09 5.80 3.48
N GLU A 22 -2.15 6.53 3.10
CA GLU A 22 -2.12 7.52 2.02
C GLU A 22 -1.30 8.77 2.41
N ASP A 23 -1.44 9.21 3.65
CA ASP A 23 -0.68 10.33 4.21
C ASP A 23 0.80 9.97 4.37
N LEU A 24 1.09 8.75 4.85
CA LEU A 24 2.45 8.23 4.92
C LEU A 24 3.12 8.18 3.55
N LEU A 25 2.39 7.78 2.52
CA LEU A 25 2.89 7.80 1.15
C LEU A 25 3.19 9.21 0.68
N SER A 26 2.27 10.15 0.92
CA SER A 26 2.45 11.56 0.58
C SER A 26 3.65 12.15 1.31
N MET A 27 3.75 11.95 2.64
CA MET A 27 4.88 12.33 3.49
C MET A 27 6.20 11.81 2.92
N SER A 28 6.27 10.54 2.54
CA SER A 28 7.49 9.92 2.00
C SER A 28 8.00 10.55 0.70
N LYS A 29 7.13 11.26 -0.03
CA LYS A 29 7.43 11.94 -1.29
C LYS A 29 7.71 13.44 -1.12
N THR A 30 7.51 14.01 0.07
CA THR A 30 7.65 15.46 0.31
C THR A 30 9.08 15.95 0.14
N CYS A 31 10.07 15.24 0.70
CA CYS A 31 11.48 15.62 0.62
C CYS A 31 12.42 14.42 0.78
N ARG A 32 13.71 14.63 0.50
CA ARG A 32 14.74 13.57 0.58
C ARG A 32 14.91 13.01 2.00
N VAL A 33 14.75 13.83 3.03
CA VAL A 33 14.86 13.39 4.44
C VAL A 33 13.73 12.42 4.76
N TRP A 34 12.48 12.81 4.52
CA TRP A 34 11.32 11.93 4.72
C TRP A 34 11.36 10.69 3.82
N TYR A 35 11.89 10.82 2.60
CA TYR A 35 12.14 9.65 1.75
C TYR A 35 13.15 8.69 2.40
N GLY A 36 14.24 9.20 2.96
CA GLY A 36 15.27 8.41 3.67
C GLY A 36 14.74 7.75 4.93
N VAL A 37 14.13 8.52 5.83
CA VAL A 37 13.44 8.04 7.04
C VAL A 37 12.44 6.95 6.66
N SER A 38 11.68 7.18 5.59
CA SER A 38 10.69 6.21 5.18
C SER A 38 11.23 4.90 4.62
N ARG A 39 12.52 4.82 4.24
CA ARG A 39 13.16 3.56 3.84
C ARG A 39 13.77 2.84 5.02
N GLN A 40 14.31 3.58 5.98
CA GLN A 40 15.03 3.03 7.12
C GLN A 40 14.07 2.47 8.18
N TYR A 41 12.95 3.16 8.42
CA TYR A 41 12.02 2.81 9.49
C TYR A 41 10.76 2.19 8.91
N SER A 42 10.60 0.87 9.07
CA SER A 42 9.40 0.15 8.60
C SER A 42 8.28 0.08 9.61
N ARG A 43 8.48 0.57 10.84
CA ARG A 43 7.51 0.41 11.93
C ARG A 43 6.16 1.05 11.60
N PHE A 44 6.14 2.31 11.19
CA PHE A 44 4.90 2.99 10.81
C PHE A 44 4.28 2.39 9.53
N TRP A 45 5.09 1.93 8.55
CA TRP A 45 4.55 1.18 7.40
C TRP A 45 3.88 -0.12 7.85
N THR A 46 4.51 -0.85 8.77
CA THR A 46 3.99 -2.12 9.29
C THR A 46 2.67 -1.91 10.00
N ASN A 47 2.56 -0.88 10.82
CA ASN A 47 1.33 -0.54 11.54
C ASN A 47 0.21 -0.16 10.55
N ALA A 48 0.50 0.73 9.60
CA ALA A 48 -0.47 1.16 8.60
C ALA A 48 -0.92 0.00 7.68
N VAL A 49 -0.02 -0.90 7.29
CA VAL A 49 -0.38 -2.06 6.46
C VAL A 49 -1.13 -3.13 7.25
N LYS A 50 -0.80 -3.37 8.52
CA LYS A 50 -1.56 -4.30 9.40
C LYS A 50 -3.00 -3.86 9.60
N ALA A 51 -3.27 -2.56 9.57
CA ALA A 51 -4.63 -2.03 9.65
C ALA A 51 -5.47 -2.32 8.39
N ILE A 52 -4.87 -2.81 7.30
CA ILE A 52 -5.57 -3.07 6.04
C ILE A 52 -5.87 -4.58 5.91
N PRO A 53 -7.16 -4.97 5.83
CA PRO A 53 -7.56 -6.39 5.80
C PRO A 53 -6.96 -7.21 4.65
N PHE A 54 -6.69 -6.58 3.50
CA PHE A 54 -6.22 -7.24 2.26
C PHE A 54 -5.01 -6.53 1.65
N ALA A 55 -3.97 -6.31 2.46
CA ALA A 55 -2.71 -5.75 1.96
C ALA A 55 -2.06 -6.66 0.89
N HIS A 56 -1.49 -6.05 -0.14
CA HIS A 56 -0.99 -6.73 -1.34
C HIS A 56 0.41 -7.35 -1.15
N TYR A 57 0.51 -8.38 -0.31
CA TYR A 57 1.77 -9.09 -0.10
C TYR A 57 2.17 -9.92 -1.33
N PRO A 58 3.40 -9.76 -1.87
CA PRO A 58 3.85 -10.48 -3.05
C PRO A 58 4.14 -11.96 -2.79
N ARG A 59 4.28 -12.37 -1.52
CA ARG A 59 4.53 -13.75 -1.10
C ARG A 59 3.58 -14.12 0.02
N LEU A 60 3.20 -15.40 0.10
CA LEU A 60 2.49 -16.01 1.25
C LEU A 60 3.39 -16.13 2.50
N ALA A 61 4.43 -15.31 2.61
CA ALA A 61 5.35 -15.33 3.74
C ALA A 61 4.77 -14.50 4.90
N PRO A 62 4.85 -14.99 6.15
CA PRO A 62 4.43 -14.23 7.32
C PRO A 62 5.10 -12.85 7.36
N LEU A 63 4.37 -11.85 7.84
CA LEU A 63 4.84 -10.48 8.04
C LEU A 63 6.18 -10.39 8.80
N SER A 64 6.38 -11.27 9.78
CA SER A 64 7.61 -11.35 10.59
C SER A 64 8.86 -11.73 9.80
N LYS A 65 8.71 -12.25 8.57
CA LYS A 65 9.81 -12.61 7.67
C LYS A 65 10.06 -11.56 6.57
N GLN A 66 9.26 -10.49 6.51
CA GLN A 66 9.39 -9.48 5.48
C GLN A 66 10.32 -8.35 5.93
N GLY A 67 11.25 -7.99 5.06
CA GLY A 67 12.17 -6.89 5.32
C GLY A 67 11.49 -5.51 5.29
N PRO A 68 12.08 -4.48 5.90
CA PRO A 68 11.56 -3.11 5.89
C PRO A 68 11.14 -2.59 4.51
N GLU A 69 11.99 -2.82 3.51
CA GLU A 69 11.77 -2.41 2.12
C GLU A 69 10.62 -3.20 1.46
N GLU A 70 10.42 -4.46 1.82
CA GLU A 70 9.30 -5.26 1.31
C GLU A 70 7.97 -4.76 1.85
N ILE A 71 7.90 -4.48 3.16
CA ILE A 71 6.71 -3.93 3.81
C ILE A 71 6.33 -2.57 3.18
N ARG A 72 7.32 -1.71 2.95
CA ARG A 72 7.11 -0.44 2.25
C ARG A 72 6.57 -0.66 0.83
N LYS A 73 7.13 -1.59 0.06
CA LYS A 73 6.64 -1.89 -1.30
C LYS A 73 5.19 -2.37 -1.29
N VAL A 74 4.82 -3.19 -0.30
CA VAL A 74 3.45 -3.67 -0.11
C VAL A 74 2.51 -2.51 0.22
N ALA A 75 2.92 -1.63 1.13
CA ALA A 75 2.18 -0.41 1.46
C ALA A 75 1.88 0.42 0.20
N ILE A 76 2.92 0.76 -0.56
CA ILE A 76 2.81 1.55 -1.79
C ILE A 76 1.90 0.85 -2.80
N ARG A 77 2.08 -0.46 -3.02
CA ARG A 77 1.27 -1.23 -3.96
C ARG A 77 -0.20 -1.25 -3.55
N THR A 78 -0.48 -1.39 -2.26
CA THR A 78 -1.84 -1.41 -1.72
C THR A 78 -2.54 -0.07 -1.96
N VAL A 79 -1.87 1.06 -1.69
CA VAL A 79 -2.43 2.40 -1.99
C VAL A 79 -2.67 2.57 -3.49
N ASN A 80 -1.70 2.22 -4.32
CA ASN A 80 -1.82 2.38 -5.78
C ASN A 80 -2.97 1.53 -6.34
N SER A 81 -3.13 0.29 -5.87
CA SER A 81 -4.26 -0.56 -6.25
C SER A 81 -5.60 0.03 -5.81
N ARG A 82 -5.69 0.52 -4.56
CA ARG A 82 -6.89 1.18 -4.05
C ARG A 82 -7.26 2.40 -4.90
N HIS A 83 -6.28 3.26 -5.15
CA HIS A 83 -6.46 4.44 -5.99
C HIS A 83 -6.91 4.03 -7.40
N ALA A 84 -6.23 3.08 -8.05
CA ALA A 84 -6.59 2.61 -9.38
C ALA A 84 -8.00 2.03 -9.43
N TRP A 85 -8.45 1.33 -8.38
CA TRP A 85 -9.82 0.84 -8.28
C TRP A 85 -10.83 1.97 -8.12
N CYS A 86 -10.56 2.95 -7.24
CA CYS A 86 -11.44 4.08 -6.99
C CYS A 86 -11.50 5.08 -8.16
N SER A 87 -10.42 5.20 -8.93
CA SER A 87 -10.30 6.12 -10.06
C SER A 87 -10.51 5.42 -11.41
N ALA A 88 -10.86 4.13 -11.42
CA ALA A 88 -11.13 3.44 -12.67
C ALA A 88 -12.38 4.06 -13.30
N GLU A 89 -12.24 4.57 -14.52
CA GLU A 89 -13.41 4.81 -15.37
C GLU A 89 -14.19 3.50 -15.51
N GLU A 90 -15.53 3.58 -15.57
CA GLU A 90 -16.41 2.42 -15.69
C GLU A 90 -15.82 1.39 -16.65
N VAL A 91 -15.44 0.23 -16.12
CA VAL A 91 -14.88 -0.86 -16.92
C VAL A 91 -15.99 -1.37 -17.81
N ARG A 92 -16.06 -0.86 -19.04
CA ARG A 92 -16.98 -1.39 -20.05
C ARG A 92 -16.45 -2.76 -20.47
N PRO A 93 -17.13 -3.87 -20.14
CA PRO A 93 -16.65 -5.20 -20.49
C PRO A 93 -16.61 -5.33 -22.00
N LYS A 94 -15.43 -5.63 -22.56
CA LYS A 94 -15.29 -5.90 -24.01
C LYS A 94 -15.90 -7.24 -24.41
N VAL A 95 -16.02 -8.16 -23.47
CA VAL A 95 -16.55 -9.52 -23.68
C VAL A 95 -17.37 -9.90 -22.46
N VAL A 96 -18.60 -10.36 -22.70
CA VAL A 96 -19.48 -10.96 -21.68
C VAL A 96 -19.67 -12.42 -22.06
N LEU A 97 -19.13 -13.33 -21.25
CA LEU A 97 -19.30 -14.77 -21.46
C LEU A 97 -20.50 -15.25 -20.64
N ARG A 98 -21.52 -15.79 -21.32
CA ARG A 98 -22.66 -16.45 -20.66
C ARG A 98 -22.35 -17.93 -20.51
N LEU A 99 -22.22 -18.37 -19.26
CA LEU A 99 -21.88 -19.76 -18.92
C LEU A 99 -22.99 -20.78 -19.22
N HIS A 100 -24.20 -20.33 -19.60
CA HIS A 100 -25.39 -21.19 -19.60
C HIS A 100 -25.78 -21.81 -20.96
N GLU A 101 -25.13 -21.45 -22.07
CA GLU A 101 -25.57 -21.91 -23.41
C GLU A 101 -24.93 -23.25 -23.85
N GLY A 102 -24.07 -23.87 -23.01
CA GLY A 102 -23.29 -25.06 -23.38
C GLY A 102 -23.68 -26.39 -22.71
N LEU A 103 -24.65 -26.44 -21.79
CA LEU A 103 -24.97 -27.67 -21.03
C LEU A 103 -26.08 -28.54 -21.67
N GLY A 104 -26.45 -28.29 -22.93
CA GLY A 104 -27.55 -28.97 -23.63
C GLY A 104 -27.14 -30.02 -24.68
N GLN A 105 -25.85 -30.24 -24.93
CA GLN A 105 -25.40 -31.18 -25.97
C GLN A 105 -24.30 -32.11 -25.46
N SER A 106 -24.70 -33.17 -24.78
CA SER A 106 -24.12 -34.52 -24.87
C SER A 106 -24.54 -35.33 -23.65
N PHE A 107 -25.45 -36.28 -23.83
CA PHE A 107 -25.25 -37.71 -23.55
C PHE A 107 -26.51 -38.40 -24.08
N ALA A 108 -26.49 -38.70 -25.39
CA ALA A 108 -27.37 -39.69 -26.02
C ALA A 108 -26.57 -41.00 -26.13
#